data_AF-A0A0U1D719-F1
#
_entry.id   AF-A0A0U1D719-F1
#
_cell.length_a   1.000
_cell.length_b   1.000
_cell.length_c   1.000
_cell.angle_alpha   90.00
_cell.angle_beta   90.00
_cell.angle_gamma   90.00
#
_symmetry.space_group_name_H-M   'P 1'
#
loop_
_entity.id
_entity.type
_entity.pdbx_description
1 polymer ?
#
loop_
_entity_poly.entity_id
_entity_poly.type
_entity_poly.pdbx_seq_one_letter_code
_entity_poly.pdbx_strand_id
1 'polypeptide(L)'
;MGTAFQISDDIIDIDSDPDESGKVPGTDLREGVHTLPVLYALRESGPDSDRLRELLAGPVERDEDVAEALTLLRRSAGMARAKETVAEYAAQARAELAGLPAGPGRDALATLVDYTVNRHG
;
A
#
# COMPACT_ATOMS: atom_id res chain seq x y z
N MET A 1 -11.45 8.06 4.39
CA MET A 1 -10.11 8.66 4.58
C MET A 1 -9.16 7.80 5.38
N GLY A 2 -9.51 7.36 6.61
CA GLY A 2 -8.63 6.47 7.38
C GLY A 2 -8.22 5.20 6.63
N THR A 3 -9.14 4.55 5.91
CA THR A 3 -8.84 3.37 5.08
C THR A 3 -7.84 3.66 3.97
N ALA A 4 -8.01 4.76 3.22
CA ALA A 4 -7.07 5.16 2.18
C ALA A 4 -5.69 5.45 2.76
N PHE A 5 -5.63 6.07 3.93
CA PHE A 5 -4.38 6.37 4.63
C PHE A 5 -3.66 5.09 5.08
N GLN A 6 -4.38 4.11 5.61
CA GLN A 6 -3.78 2.82 5.99
C GLN A 6 -3.25 2.07 4.78
N ILE A 7 -4.04 1.95 3.70
CA ILE A 7 -3.55 1.30 2.46
C ILE A 7 -2.33 2.05 1.92
N SER A 8 -2.31 3.37 2.05
CA SER A 8 -1.15 4.17 1.74
C SER A 8 0.08 3.78 2.60
N ASP A 9 -0.06 3.68 3.91
CA ASP A 9 1.04 3.21 4.78
C ASP A 9 1.54 1.81 4.38
N ASP A 10 0.62 0.88 4.10
CA ASP A 10 0.96 -0.49 3.67
C ASP A 10 1.75 -0.49 2.34
N ILE A 11 1.42 0.42 1.41
CA ILE A 11 2.16 0.60 0.15
C ILE A 11 3.57 1.11 0.44
N ILE A 12 3.72 2.07 1.36
CA ILE A 12 5.01 2.64 1.74
C ILE A 12 5.90 1.57 2.38
N ASP A 13 5.38 0.72 3.25
CA ASP A 13 6.16 -0.35 3.89
C ASP A 13 6.80 -1.28 2.84
N ILE A 14 6.16 -1.46 1.68
CA ILE A 14 6.67 -2.27 0.57
C ILE A 14 7.56 -1.46 -0.38
N ASP A 15 7.14 -0.26 -0.79
CA ASP A 15 7.79 0.53 -1.87
C ASP A 15 8.99 1.36 -1.38
N SER A 16 9.14 1.57 -0.07
CA SER A 16 10.19 2.43 0.47
C SER A 16 11.60 1.98 0.09
N ASP A 17 12.40 2.94 -0.38
CA ASP A 17 13.85 2.80 -0.48
C ASP A 17 14.45 2.86 0.93
N PRO A 18 15.19 1.82 1.37
CA PRO A 18 15.87 1.82 2.66
C PRO A 18 16.77 3.05 2.86
N ASP A 19 17.37 3.56 1.79
CA ASP A 19 18.34 4.66 1.84
C ASP A 19 17.67 6.04 2.00
N GLU A 20 16.42 6.19 1.52
CA GLU A 20 15.67 7.46 1.62
C GLU A 20 14.76 7.52 2.85
N SER A 21 14.21 6.37 3.27
CA SER A 21 13.21 6.32 4.34
C SER A 21 13.81 6.27 5.76
N GLY A 22 15.04 5.77 5.92
CA GLY A 22 15.61 5.42 7.22
C GLY A 22 14.84 4.32 7.97
N LYS A 23 13.84 3.69 7.33
CA LYS A 23 13.08 2.55 7.84
C LYS A 23 13.44 1.31 7.03
N VAL A 24 13.44 0.15 7.70
CA VAL A 24 13.58 -1.14 7.03
C VAL A 24 12.22 -1.49 6.41
N PRO A 25 12.11 -1.62 5.08
CA PRO A 25 10.85 -2.03 4.44
C PRO A 25 10.49 -3.47 4.80
N GLY A 26 9.20 -3.80 4.69
CA GLY A 26 8.66 -5.13 4.96
C GLY A 26 8.48 -5.42 6.45
N THR A 27 8.16 -4.42 7.26
CA THR A 27 7.84 -4.63 8.67
C THR A 27 6.61 -5.53 8.80
N ASP A 28 5.58 -5.26 8.00
CA ASP A 28 4.34 -6.03 8.03
C ASP A 28 4.57 -7.49 7.62
N LEU A 29 5.45 -7.72 6.63
CA LEU A 29 5.82 -9.07 6.20
C LEU A 29 6.50 -9.87 7.31
N ARG A 30 7.40 -9.24 8.08
CA ARG A 30 8.08 -9.86 9.22
C ARG A 30 7.11 -10.20 10.35
N GLU A 31 6.08 -9.37 10.52
CA GLU A 31 5.01 -9.60 11.49
C GLU A 31 3.95 -10.62 10.98
N GLY A 32 4.08 -11.09 9.74
CA GLY A 32 3.14 -12.03 9.11
C GLY A 32 1.81 -11.39 8.71
N VAL A 33 1.78 -10.07 8.57
CA VAL A 33 0.60 -9.29 8.21
C VAL A 33 0.52 -9.20 6.68
N HIS A 34 -0.49 -9.85 6.11
CA HIS A 34 -0.78 -9.74 4.67
C HIS A 34 -1.66 -8.52 4.39
N THR A 35 -1.02 -7.38 4.18
CA THR A 35 -1.69 -6.12 3.82
C THR A 35 -2.31 -6.18 2.42
N LEU A 36 -3.09 -5.15 2.06
CA LEU A 36 -3.87 -5.18 0.81
C LEU A 36 -3.03 -5.40 -0.47
N PRO A 37 -1.84 -4.78 -0.66
CA PRO A 37 -1.01 -5.07 -1.82
C PRO A 37 -0.59 -6.54 -1.91
N VAL A 38 -0.25 -7.15 -0.75
CA VAL A 38 0.11 -8.57 -0.65
C VAL A 38 -1.06 -9.45 -1.05
N LEU A 39 -2.26 -9.16 -0.53
CA LEU A 39 -3.47 -9.93 -0.86
C LEU A 39 -3.81 -9.87 -2.35
N TYR A 40 -3.59 -8.73 -3.01
CA TYR A 40 -3.77 -8.64 -4.46
C TYR A 40 -2.71 -9.46 -5.21
N ALA A 41 -1.43 -9.34 -4.83
CA ALA A 41 -0.34 -10.09 -5.46
C ALA A 41 -0.53 -11.62 -5.34
N LEU A 42 -1.02 -12.11 -4.20
CA LEU A 42 -1.30 -13.53 -3.97
C LEU A 42 -2.48 -14.07 -4.79
N ARG A 43 -3.34 -13.20 -5.33
CA ARG A 43 -4.46 -13.59 -6.22
C ARG A 43 -4.04 -13.70 -7.69
N GLU A 44 -2.85 -13.19 -8.04
CA GLU A 44 -2.32 -13.29 -9.40
C GLU A 44 -2.00 -14.74 -9.76
N SER A 45 -1.67 -14.99 -11.03
CA SER A 45 -1.22 -16.29 -11.50
C SER A 45 0.15 -16.15 -12.14
N GLY A 46 1.01 -17.15 -11.96
CA GLY A 46 2.35 -17.18 -12.53
C GLY A 46 3.44 -17.34 -11.48
N PRO A 47 4.69 -17.51 -11.93
CA PRO A 47 5.80 -17.97 -11.09
C PRO A 47 6.10 -17.03 -9.92
N ASP A 48 6.03 -15.70 -10.13
CA ASP A 48 6.29 -14.72 -9.09
C ASP A 48 5.24 -14.81 -7.95
N SER A 49 3.95 -15.00 -8.30
CA SER A 49 2.87 -15.17 -7.32
C SER A 49 2.92 -16.54 -6.64
N ASP A 50 3.28 -17.60 -7.37
CA ASP A 50 3.50 -18.93 -6.81
C ASP A 50 4.64 -18.91 -5.78
N ARG A 51 5.75 -18.25 -6.12
CA ARG A 51 6.89 -18.06 -5.21
C ARG A 51 6.52 -17.22 -3.99
N LEU A 52 5.75 -16.14 -4.17
CA LEU A 52 5.22 -15.36 -3.05
C LEU A 52 4.37 -16.22 -2.11
N ARG A 53 3.53 -17.13 -2.61
CA ARG A 53 2.75 -18.04 -1.75
C ARG A 53 3.63 -18.99 -0.96
N GLU A 54 4.74 -19.46 -1.53
CA GLU A 54 5.70 -20.30 -0.81
C GLU A 54 6.41 -19.52 0.31
N LEU A 55 6.91 -18.32 -0.01
CA LEU A 55 7.60 -17.45 0.95
C LEU A 55 6.69 -17.04 2.12
N LEU A 56 5.41 -16.76 1.82
CA LEU A 56 4.42 -16.24 2.78
C LEU A 56 3.52 -17.34 3.36
N ALA A 57 3.88 -18.63 3.21
CA ALA A 57 3.12 -19.75 3.78
C ALA A 57 3.26 -19.85 5.32
N GLY A 58 4.22 -19.16 5.90
CA GLY A 58 4.50 -19.10 7.33
C GLY A 58 5.27 -17.84 7.71
N PRO A 59 5.79 -17.74 8.95
CA PRO A 59 6.58 -16.60 9.39
C PRO A 59 7.81 -16.38 8.51
N VAL A 60 8.06 -15.14 8.10
CA VAL A 60 9.23 -14.75 7.31
C VAL A 60 10.31 -14.19 8.23
N GLU A 61 11.22 -15.06 8.68
CA GLU A 61 12.23 -14.70 9.68
C GLU A 61 13.56 -14.23 9.07
N ARG A 62 13.89 -14.72 7.86
CA ARG A 62 15.19 -14.44 7.23
C ARG A 62 15.11 -13.17 6.38
N ASP A 63 16.11 -12.30 6.54
CA ASP A 63 16.21 -11.05 5.78
C ASP A 63 16.23 -11.26 4.26
N GLU A 64 16.82 -12.37 3.80
CA GLU A 64 16.84 -12.75 2.39
C GLU A 64 15.45 -13.09 1.84
N ASP A 65 14.60 -13.75 2.64
CA ASP A 65 13.23 -14.10 2.24
C ASP A 65 12.34 -12.84 2.21
N VAL A 66 12.53 -11.92 3.17
CA VAL A 66 11.84 -10.62 3.17
C VAL A 66 12.26 -9.80 1.93
N ALA A 67 13.55 -9.75 1.61
CA ALA A 67 14.04 -9.02 0.45
C ALA A 67 13.54 -9.63 -0.88
N GLU A 68 13.46 -10.96 -0.96
CA GLU A 68 12.87 -11.66 -2.11
C GLU A 68 11.38 -11.32 -2.24
N ALA A 69 10.61 -11.42 -1.15
CA ALA A 69 9.18 -11.11 -1.13
C ALA A 69 8.92 -9.64 -1.54
N LEU A 70 9.67 -8.69 -0.99
CA LEU A 70 9.57 -7.27 -1.38
C LEU A 70 9.85 -7.05 -2.86
N THR A 71 10.86 -7.73 -3.41
CA THR A 71 11.19 -7.65 -4.85
C THR A 71 10.05 -8.17 -5.72
N LEU A 72 9.45 -9.30 -5.35
CA LEU A 72 8.32 -9.87 -6.07
C LEU A 72 7.06 -8.98 -5.95
N LEU A 73 6.78 -8.46 -4.76
CA LEU A 73 5.65 -7.56 -4.51
C LEU A 73 5.76 -6.28 -5.33
N ARG A 74 6.92 -5.62 -5.35
CA ARG A 74 7.16 -4.39 -6.14
C ARG A 74 6.94 -4.59 -7.63
N ARG A 75 7.12 -5.80 -8.14
CA ARG A 75 6.88 -6.17 -9.55
C ARG A 75 5.47 -6.65 -9.83
N SER A 76 4.68 -6.95 -8.80
CA SER A 76 3.32 -7.48 -8.94
C SER A 76 2.33 -6.42 -9.42
N ALA A 77 1.25 -6.85 -10.06
CA ALA A 77 0.12 -5.97 -10.34
C ALA A 77 -0.63 -5.58 -9.05
N GLY A 78 -0.43 -6.31 -7.95
CA GLY A 78 -1.03 -6.05 -6.65
C GLY A 78 -0.68 -4.68 -6.07
N MET A 79 0.55 -4.19 -6.31
CA MET A 79 0.94 -2.83 -5.94
C MET A 79 0.14 -1.78 -6.71
N ALA A 80 0.00 -1.95 -8.02
CA ALA A 80 -0.79 -1.04 -8.86
C ALA A 80 -2.26 -1.06 -8.43
N ARG A 81 -2.82 -2.25 -8.16
CA ARG A 81 -4.21 -2.39 -7.72
C ARG A 81 -4.45 -1.76 -6.35
N ALA A 82 -3.51 -1.87 -5.41
CA ALA A 82 -3.63 -1.18 -4.13
C ALA A 82 -3.62 0.35 -4.29
N LYS A 83 -2.75 0.90 -5.15
CA LYS A 83 -2.71 2.33 -5.50
C LYS A 83 -4.05 2.78 -6.12
N GLU A 84 -4.66 1.97 -6.98
CA GLU A 84 -6.01 2.23 -7.51
C GLU A 84 -7.07 2.26 -6.40
N THR A 85 -7.04 1.32 -5.44
CA THR A 85 -7.98 1.31 -4.31
C THR A 85 -7.86 2.57 -3.45
N VAL A 86 -6.64 3.10 -3.23
CA VAL A 86 -6.44 4.40 -2.57
C VAL A 86 -7.13 5.52 -3.35
N ALA A 87 -6.96 5.54 -4.68
CA ALA A 87 -7.58 6.53 -5.55
C ALA A 87 -9.12 6.45 -5.55
N GLU A 88 -9.68 5.24 -5.51
CA GLU A 88 -11.12 5.00 -5.39
C GLU A 88 -11.69 5.61 -4.10
N TYR A 89 -11.05 5.36 -2.95
CA TYR A 89 -11.47 5.95 -1.67
C TYR A 89 -11.31 7.48 -1.64
N ALA A 90 -10.27 8.02 -2.29
CA ALA A 90 -10.09 9.45 -2.41
C ALA A 90 -11.17 10.10 -3.29
N ALA A 91 -11.54 9.45 -4.40
CA ALA A 91 -12.64 9.91 -5.25
C ALA A 91 -13.97 9.93 -4.48
N GLN A 92 -14.26 8.89 -3.70
CA GLN A 92 -15.43 8.86 -2.81
C GLN A 92 -15.40 10.02 -1.80
N ALA A 93 -14.26 10.25 -1.15
CA ALA A 93 -14.13 11.36 -0.20
C ALA A 93 -14.33 12.74 -0.85
N ARG A 94 -13.81 12.96 -2.06
CA ARG A 94 -14.04 14.21 -2.82
C ARG A 94 -15.51 14.40 -3.16
N ALA A 95 -16.22 13.33 -3.53
CA ALA A 95 -17.65 13.38 -3.82
C ALA A 95 -18.46 13.79 -2.58
N GLU A 96 -18.15 13.24 -1.41
CA GLU A 96 -18.79 13.62 -0.15
C GLU A 96 -18.52 15.09 0.22
N LEU A 97 -17.27 15.55 0.06
CA LEU A 97 -16.89 16.95 0.32
C LEU A 97 -17.62 17.95 -0.59
N ALA A 98 -17.96 17.55 -1.82
CA ALA A 98 -18.69 18.40 -2.75
C ALA A 98 -20.10 18.77 -2.25
N GLY A 99 -20.67 17.97 -1.35
CA GLY A 99 -21.96 18.26 -0.69
C GLY A 99 -21.87 19.30 0.44
N LEU A 100 -20.66 19.70 0.86
CA LEU A 100 -20.46 20.65 1.95
C LEU A 100 -20.34 22.10 1.44
N PRO A 101 -20.78 23.10 2.25
CA PRO A 101 -20.56 24.51 1.94
C PRO A 101 -19.10 24.82 1.68
N ALA A 102 -18.85 25.71 0.71
CA ALA A 102 -17.50 26.19 0.43
C ALA A 102 -16.94 26.96 1.64
N GLY A 103 -15.67 26.72 1.95
CA GLY A 103 -14.97 27.42 3.02
C GLY A 103 -13.70 26.70 3.46
N PRO A 104 -12.91 27.34 4.35
CA PRO A 104 -11.57 26.87 4.70
C PRO A 104 -11.52 25.43 5.22
N GLY A 105 -12.55 24.98 5.95
CA GLY A 105 -12.62 23.61 6.44
C GLY A 105 -12.77 22.57 5.33
N ARG A 106 -13.59 22.85 4.32
CA ARG A 106 -13.75 21.97 3.14
C ARG A 106 -12.46 21.90 2.35
N ASP A 107 -11.79 23.04 2.15
CA ASP A 107 -10.56 23.13 1.37
C ASP A 107 -9.40 22.43 2.09
N ALA A 108 -9.33 22.52 3.42
CA ALA A 108 -8.36 21.78 4.23
C ALA A 108 -8.57 20.26 4.13
N LEU A 109 -9.82 19.79 4.18
CA LEU A 109 -10.14 18.37 4.00
C LEU A 109 -9.81 17.89 2.58
N ALA A 110 -10.08 18.69 1.55
CA ALA A 110 -9.70 18.36 0.18
C ALA A 110 -8.17 18.21 0.04
N THR A 111 -7.41 19.13 0.63
CA THR A 111 -5.94 19.05 0.69
C THR A 111 -5.46 17.76 1.36
N LEU A 112 -6.11 17.35 2.46
CA LEU A 112 -5.79 16.10 3.15
C LEU A 112 -6.07 14.86 2.29
N VAL A 113 -7.13 14.89 1.48
CA VAL A 113 -7.44 13.82 0.53
C VAL A 113 -6.33 13.72 -0.52
N ASP A 114 -5.92 14.85 -1.10
CA ASP A 114 -4.86 14.90 -2.11
C ASP A 114 -3.51 14.43 -1.55
N TYR A 115 -3.17 14.87 -0.33
CA TYR A 115 -1.98 14.41 0.37
C TYR A 115 -1.96 12.88 0.56
N THR A 116 -3.10 12.28 0.92
CA THR A 116 -3.19 10.84 1.17
C THR A 116 -2.91 10.00 -0.08
N VAL A 117 -3.33 10.48 -1.26
CA VAL A 117 -3.13 9.79 -2.54
C VAL A 117 -1.68 9.93 -3.02
N ASN A 118 -1.07 11.09 -2.80
CA ASN A 118 0.27 11.42 -3.30
C ASN A 118 1.39 11.08 -2.31
N ARG A 119 1.10 10.28 -1.28
CA ARG A 119 2.09 9.92 -0.25
C ARG A 119 3.18 8.96 -0.75
N HIS A 120 3.05 8.44 -1.97
CA HIS A 120 3.84 7.33 -2.55
C HIS A 120 4.77 7.75 -3.70
N GLY A 121 5.19 9.01 -3.75
CA GLY A 121 6.09 9.52 -4.80
C GLY A 121 6.46 10.98 -4.61
#